data_AF-A0A956IUQ6-F1
#
_entry.id   AF-A0A956IUQ6-F1
#
_cell.length_a   1.000
_cell.length_b   1.000
_cell.length_c   1.000
_cell.angle_alpha   90.00
_cell.angle_beta   90.00
_cell.angle_gamma   90.00
#
_symmetry.space_group_name_H-M   'P 1'
#
loop_
_entity.id
_entity.type
_entity.pdbx_description
1 polymer ?
#
loop_
_entity_poly.entity_id
_entity_poly.type
_entity_poly.pdbx_seq_one_letter_code
_entity_poly.pdbx_strand_id
1 'polypeptide(L)'
;VLLHNGLAYVLGYYFARINRLPEKDVRAISMETGIQNSGLGLILIFNYFYGLGGMAVLAAWWGVWDIISGFLLSSYWSYRKVDETLEIQG
;
A
#
# COMPACT_ATOMS: atom_id res chain seq x y z
N VAL A 1 6.29 -11.45 -0.20
CA VAL A 1 5.77 -10.27 0.54
C VAL A 1 6.27 -8.97 -0.09
N LEU A 2 7.58 -8.68 -0.06
CA LEU A 2 8.22 -7.53 -0.74
C LEU A 2 7.76 -7.31 -2.20
N LEU A 3 7.93 -8.33 -3.04
CA LEU A 3 7.52 -8.27 -4.45
C LEU A 3 6.01 -8.10 -4.62
N HIS A 4 5.20 -8.74 -3.78
CA HIS A 4 3.74 -8.67 -3.86
C HIS A 4 3.22 -7.28 -3.48
N ASN A 5 3.77 -6.69 -2.43
CA ASN A 5 3.45 -5.34 -1.96
C ASN A 5 3.92 -4.27 -2.98
N GLY A 6 5.12 -4.42 -3.55
CA GLY A 6 5.57 -3.57 -4.66
C GLY A 6 4.66 -3.68 -5.90
N LEU A 7 4.24 -4.89 -6.26
CA LEU A 7 3.31 -5.11 -7.37
C LEU A 7 1.94 -4.48 -7.11
N ALA A 8 1.45 -4.55 -5.87
CA ALA A 8 0.18 -3.94 -5.47
C ALA A 8 0.22 -2.41 -5.58
N TYR A 9 1.30 -1.76 -5.14
CA TYR A 9 1.48 -0.31 -5.32
C TYR A 9 1.51 0.06 -6.81
N VAL A 10 2.26 -0.68 -7.62
CA VAL A 10 2.39 -0.44 -9.07
C VAL A 10 1.04 -0.62 -9.76
N LEU A 11 0.33 -1.71 -9.49
CA LEU A 11 -0.97 -1.98 -10.08
C LEU A 11 -2.01 -0.93 -9.67
N GLY A 12 -2.08 -0.55 -8.40
CA GLY A 12 -2.98 0.51 -7.94
C GLY A 12 -2.68 1.86 -8.60
N TYR A 13 -1.40 2.20 -8.74
CA TYR A 13 -0.95 3.42 -9.42
C TYR A 13 -1.35 3.43 -10.89
N TYR A 14 -1.02 2.37 -11.64
CA TYR A 14 -1.35 2.29 -13.07
C TYR A 14 -2.85 2.19 -13.31
N PHE A 15 -3.58 1.48 -12.45
CA PHE A 15 -5.04 1.41 -12.53
C PHE A 15 -5.66 2.80 -12.42
N ALA A 16 -5.27 3.59 -11.41
CA ALA A 16 -5.77 4.96 -11.25
C ALA A 16 -5.34 5.90 -12.41
N ARG A 17 -4.11 5.74 -12.93
CA ARG A 17 -3.62 6.51 -14.09
C ARG A 17 -4.39 6.18 -15.37
N ILE A 18 -4.71 4.91 -15.63
CA ILE A 18 -5.51 4.51 -16.80
C ILE A 18 -6.92 5.13 -16.73
N ASN A 19 -7.47 5.27 -15.52
CA ASN A 19 -8.74 5.95 -15.27
C ASN A 19 -8.63 7.49 -15.26
N ARG A 20 -7.45 8.05 -15.59
CA ARG A 20 -7.20 9.50 -15.72
C ARG A 20 -7.54 10.30 -14.45
N LEU A 21 -7.35 9.71 -13.28
CA LEU A 21 -7.57 10.40 -12.02
C LEU A 21 -6.48 11.44 -11.74
N PRO A 22 -6.78 12.50 -10.96
CA PRO A 22 -5.78 13.45 -10.48
C PRO A 22 -4.61 12.75 -9.78
N GLU A 23 -3.40 13.32 -9.87
CA GLU A 23 -2.19 12.70 -9.31
C GLU A 23 -2.29 12.42 -7.81
N LYS A 24 -3.05 13.24 -7.07
CA LYS A 24 -3.36 13.02 -5.65
C LYS A 24 -4.16 11.72 -5.43
N ASP A 25 -5.21 11.53 -6.21
CA ASP A 25 -6.09 10.35 -6.12
C ASP A 25 -5.37 9.09 -6.59
N VAL A 26 -4.50 9.21 -7.60
CA VAL A 26 -3.64 8.12 -8.06
C VAL A 26 -2.71 7.63 -6.95
N ARG A 27 -2.06 8.54 -6.22
CA ARG A 27 -1.18 8.21 -5.10
C ARG A 27 -1.97 7.59 -3.93
N ALA A 28 -3.17 8.10 -3.66
CA ALA A 28 -4.06 7.55 -2.64
C ALA A 28 -4.46 6.10 -2.96
N ILE A 29 -4.96 5.84 -4.18
CA ILE A 29 -5.38 4.50 -4.61
C ILE A 29 -4.20 3.51 -4.59
N SER A 30 -3.02 3.95 -5.01
CA SER A 30 -1.81 3.13 -4.92
C SER A 30 -1.51 2.73 -3.47
N MET A 31 -1.57 3.68 -2.52
CA MET A 31 -1.36 3.41 -1.09
C MET A 31 -2.43 2.48 -0.51
N GLU A 32 -3.70 2.71 -0.82
CA GLU A 32 -4.81 1.86 -0.35
C GLU A 32 -4.73 0.43 -0.90
N THR A 33 -4.17 0.25 -2.09
CA THR A 33 -4.00 -1.08 -2.70
C THR A 33 -2.80 -1.82 -2.11
N GLY A 34 -1.71 -1.13 -1.82
CA GLY A 34 -0.48 -1.75 -1.32
C GLY A 34 -0.46 -1.96 0.19
N ILE A 35 -1.04 -1.05 0.98
CA ILE A 35 -1.13 -1.16 2.44
C ILE A 35 -2.39 -1.95 2.79
N GLN A 36 -2.22 -3.13 3.37
CA GLN A 36 -3.35 -3.97 3.76
C GLN A 36 -3.47 -4.09 5.28
N ASN A 37 -4.65 -4.54 5.73
CA ASN A 37 -4.88 -4.80 7.15
C ASN A 37 -4.23 -6.13 7.56
N SER A 38 -2.94 -6.06 7.91
CA SER A 38 -2.18 -7.20 8.45
C SER A 38 -2.72 -7.72 9.79
N GLY A 39 -3.38 -6.87 10.59
CA GLY A 39 -4.01 -7.26 11.85
C GLY A 39 -5.17 -8.23 11.67
N LEU A 40 -6.01 -8.01 10.64
CA LEU A 40 -7.08 -8.95 10.29
C LEU A 40 -6.52 -10.33 9.90
N GLY A 41 -5.41 -10.37 9.17
CA GLY A 41 -4.71 -11.61 8.83
C GLY A 41 -4.22 -12.36 10.07
N LEU A 42 -3.66 -11.64 11.04
CA LEU A 42 -3.20 -12.22 12.30
C LEU A 42 -4.35 -12.79 13.13
N ILE A 43 -5.48 -12.06 13.21
CA ILE A 43 -6.71 -12.53 13.88
C ILE A 43 -7.20 -13.83 13.23
N LEU A 44 -7.24 -13.91 11.89
CA LEU A 44 -7.67 -15.13 11.20
C LEU A 44 -6.73 -16.32 11.51
N ILE A 45 -5.42 -16.10 11.55
CA ILE A 45 -4.42 -17.14 11.89
C ILE A 45 -4.66 -17.69 13.31
N PHE A 46 -4.86 -16.81 14.28
CA PHE A 46 -5.10 -17.25 15.66
C PHE A 46 -6.45 -17.94 15.86
N ASN A 47 -7.50 -17.52 15.15
CA ASN A 47 -8.83 -18.08 15.33
C ASN A 47 -9.09 -19.36 14.52
N TYR A 48 -8.57 -19.46 13.29
CA TYR A 48 -8.92 -20.55 12.36
C TYR A 48 -7.77 -21.52 12.05
N PHE A 49 -6.52 -21.14 12.33
CA PHE A 49 -5.34 -21.97 12.02
C PHE A 49 -4.64 -22.48 13.27
N TYR A 50 -5.35 -22.60 14.39
CA TYR A 50 -4.85 -23.08 15.68
C TYR A 50 -3.61 -22.32 16.17
N GLY A 51 -3.43 -21.06 15.75
CA GLY A 51 -2.28 -20.25 16.13
C GLY A 51 -0.94 -20.82 15.66
N LEU A 52 -0.90 -21.47 14.49
CA LEU A 52 0.33 -21.95 13.85
C LEU A 52 1.41 -20.86 13.85
N GLY A 53 2.38 -20.98 14.76
CA GLY A 53 3.32 -19.91 15.08
C GLY A 53 4.12 -19.43 13.87
N GLY A 54 4.46 -20.33 12.94
CA GLY A 54 5.12 -19.96 11.69
C GLY A 54 4.29 -19.02 10.81
N MET A 55 2.97 -19.21 10.73
CA MET A 55 2.09 -18.31 9.97
C MET A 55 1.94 -16.95 10.66
N ALA A 56 1.83 -16.94 11.98
CA ALA A 56 1.72 -15.71 12.77
C ALA A 56 2.97 -14.83 12.63
N VAL A 57 4.17 -15.43 12.64
CA VAL A 57 5.44 -14.72 12.43
C VAL A 57 5.50 -14.11 11.02
N LEU A 58 5.06 -14.84 9.99
CA LEU A 58 5.02 -14.31 8.62
C LEU A 58 4.02 -13.16 8.46
N ALA A 59 2.84 -13.26 9.08
CA ALA A 59 1.84 -12.19 9.06
C ALA A 59 2.29 -10.95 9.84
N ALA A 60 2.96 -11.14 10.98
CA ALA A 60 3.55 -10.03 11.73
C ALA A 60 4.68 -9.35 10.94
N TRP A 61 5.57 -10.13 10.34
CA TRP A 61 6.64 -9.61 9.47
C TRP A 61 6.07 -8.85 8.27
N TRP A 62 4.99 -9.37 7.69
CA TRP A 62 4.28 -8.68 6.62
C TRP A 62 3.75 -7.31 7.05
N GLY A 63 3.10 -7.22 8.22
CA GLY A 63 2.63 -5.94 8.75
C GLY A 63 3.75 -4.92 9.00
N VAL A 64 4.90 -5.36 9.52
CA VAL A 64 6.08 -4.49 9.67
C VAL A 64 6.56 -3.97 8.32
N TRP A 65 6.60 -4.85 7.31
CA TRP A 65 7.01 -4.46 5.96
C TRP A 65 6.05 -3.46 5.30
N ASP A 66 4.74 -3.62 5.48
CA ASP A 66 3.74 -2.70 4.92
C ASP A 66 3.91 -1.28 5.50
N ILE A 67 4.21 -1.16 6.80
CA ILE A 67 4.49 0.13 7.44
C ILE A 67 5.77 0.77 6.88
N ILE A 68 6.86 0.00 6.79
CA ILE A 68 8.14 0.50 6.28
C ILE A 68 8.02 0.93 4.82
N SER A 69 7.40 0.09 3.97
CA SER A 69 7.22 0.37 2.55
C SER A 69 6.30 1.57 2.31
N GLY A 70 5.18 1.66 3.04
CA GLY A 70 4.26 2.80 2.96
C GLY A 70 4.93 4.10 3.40
N PHE A 71 5.74 4.06 4.46
CA PHE A 71 6.51 5.22 4.90
C PHE A 71 7.55 5.66 3.87
N LEU A 72 8.27 4.72 3.26
CA LEU A 72 9.25 5.02 2.21
C LEU A 72 8.58 5.64 0.97
N LEU A 73 7.46 5.07 0.53
CA LEU A 73 6.72 5.54 -0.64
C LEU A 73 6.11 6.94 -0.40
N SER A 74 5.50 7.14 0.77
CA SER A 74 4.97 8.44 1.18
C SER A 74 6.08 9.49 1.28
N SER A 75 7.23 9.14 1.86
CA SER A 75 8.39 10.03 1.94
C SER A 75 8.90 10.39 0.54
N TYR A 76 9.02 9.42 -0.36
CA TYR A 76 9.43 9.65 -1.74
C TYR A 76 8.49 10.62 -2.48
N TRP A 77 7.18 10.48 -2.29
CA TRP A 77 6.20 11.41 -2.87
C TRP A 77 6.14 12.76 -2.17
N SER A 78 6.48 12.85 -0.88
CA SER A 78 6.59 14.11 -0.15
C SER A 78 7.66 15.02 -0.76
N TYR A 79 8.75 14.46 -1.28
CA TYR A 79 9.77 15.20 -2.03
C TYR A 79 9.33 15.62 -3.45
N ARG A 80 8.23 15.06 -3.98
CA ARG A 80 7.66 15.39 -5.28
C ARG A 80 6.29 16.07 -5.09
N LYS A 81 6.32 17.36 -4.73
CA LYS A 81 5.12 18.19 -4.68
C LYS A 81 4.37 18.08 -6.01
N VAL A 82 3.09 17.75 -5.93
CA VAL A 82 2.18 17.83 -7.06
C VAL A 82 1.93 19.32 -7.27
N ASP A 83 2.41 19.88 -8.37
CA ASP A 83 2.10 21.26 -8.74
C ASP A 83 0.62 21.33 -9.16
N GLU A 84 -0.25 21.76 -8.24
CA GLU A 84 -1.68 22.02 -8.46
C GLU A 84 -1.94 23.17 -9.46
N THR A 85 -0.90 23.90 -9.88
CA THR A 85 -1.02 25.09 -10.72
C THR A 85 -1.45 24.82 -12.17
N LEU A 86 -1.47 23.56 -12.61
CA LEU A 86 -1.88 23.18 -13.97
C LEU A 86 -3.34 22.69 -14.11
N GLU A 87 -4.05 22.40 -13.00
CA GLU A 87 -5.45 21.97 -13.05
C GLU A 87 -6.45 23.13 -13.05
N ILE A 88 -6.06 24.33 -12.61
CA ILE A 88 -6.95 25.51 -12.57
C ILE A 88 -7.06 26.21 -13.94
N GLN A 89 -6.27 25.80 -14.94
CA GLN A 89 -6.24 26.43 -16.28
C GLN A 89 -6.74 25.54 -17.43
N GLY A 90 -7.24 24.33 -17.15
CA GLY A 90 -7.73 23.37 -18.15
C GLY A 90 -9.24 23.35 -18.33
#